data_AF-A0A3D9V544-F1
#
_entry.id   AF-A0A3D9V544-F1
#
_cell.length_a   1.000
_cell.length_b   1.000
_cell.length_c   1.000
_cell.angle_alpha   90.00
_cell.angle_beta   90.00
_cell.angle_gamma   90.00
#
_symmetry.space_group_name_H-M   'P 1'
#
loop_
_entity.id
_entity.type
_entity.pdbx_description
1 polymer ?
#
loop_
_entity_poly.entity_id
_entity_poly.type
_entity_poly.pdbx_seq_one_letter_code
_entity_poly.pdbx_strand_id
1 'polypeptide(L)'
;MKAALAAAREAYAAATDALARAEEAARAVGLDVDQSDEPVRELRAQRIRIVEPDGTTRMLIGNSTIASIAPTRGEDQEHPGRGTFGGILFCNDEGTEAGGLIYAGHRNNGKPSQLGLWTAEGAVKITATAADGTDHTLFSSEATHNGAPTAPAM
;
A
#
# COMPACT_ATOMS: atom_id res chain seq x y z
N MET A 1 -43.43 12.64 -14.93
CA MET A 1 -41.97 12.45 -14.82
C MET A 1 -41.27 13.61 -14.10
N LYS A 2 -41.35 14.87 -14.57
CA LYS A 2 -40.71 16.03 -13.90
C LYS A 2 -41.17 16.26 -12.44
N ALA A 3 -42.47 16.20 -12.17
CA ALA A 3 -43.01 16.37 -10.81
C ALA A 3 -42.55 15.25 -9.85
N ALA A 4 -42.52 14.00 -10.32
CA ALA A 4 -42.01 12.87 -9.54
C ALA A 4 -40.51 13.03 -9.20
N LEU A 5 -39.70 13.51 -10.16
CA LEU A 5 -38.29 13.80 -9.92
C LEU A 5 -38.09 14.96 -8.93
N ALA A 6 -38.94 15.99 -8.97
CA ALA A 6 -38.87 17.10 -8.01
C ALA A 6 -39.21 16.63 -6.59
N ALA A 7 -40.28 15.86 -6.43
CA ALA A 7 -40.65 15.27 -5.14
C ALA A 7 -39.57 14.32 -4.60
N ALA A 8 -38.96 13.50 -5.46
CA ALA A 8 -37.85 12.63 -5.07
C ALA A 8 -36.63 13.41 -4.57
N ARG A 9 -36.32 14.57 -5.18
CA ARG A 9 -35.23 15.45 -4.75
C ARG A 9 -35.51 16.13 -3.41
N GLU A 10 -36.74 16.57 -3.20
CA GLU A 10 -37.17 17.16 -1.92
C GLU A 10 -37.11 16.12 -0.79
N ALA A 11 -37.60 14.90 -1.05
CA ALA A 11 -37.51 13.80 -0.10
C ALA A 11 -36.05 13.42 0.22
N TYR A 12 -35.18 13.40 -0.79
CA TYR A 12 -33.75 13.18 -0.59
C TYR A 12 -33.11 14.28 0.26
N ALA A 13 -33.38 15.55 -0.03
CA ALA A 13 -32.86 16.68 0.76
C ALA A 13 -33.31 16.60 2.23
N ALA A 14 -34.60 16.32 2.48
CA ALA A 14 -35.12 16.15 3.83
C ALA A 14 -34.46 14.97 4.57
N ALA A 15 -34.18 13.86 3.88
CA ALA A 15 -33.50 12.71 4.46
C ALA A 15 -32.04 13.02 4.80
N THR A 16 -31.32 13.73 3.93
CA THR A 16 -29.94 14.18 4.19
C THR A 16 -29.86 15.12 5.39
N ASP A 17 -30.78 16.09 5.50
CA ASP A 17 -30.85 16.99 6.65
C ASP A 17 -31.16 16.26 7.96
N ALA A 18 -32.04 15.24 7.91
CA ALA A 18 -32.35 14.43 9.08
C ALA A 18 -31.16 13.58 9.53
N LEU A 19 -30.41 13.00 8.58
CA LEU A 19 -29.19 12.26 8.87
C LEU A 19 -28.13 13.15 9.52
N ALA A 20 -27.90 14.34 8.99
CA ALA A 20 -26.92 15.29 9.54
C ALA A 20 -27.23 15.66 11.01
N ARG A 21 -28.50 15.90 11.35
CA ARG A 21 -28.92 16.16 12.74
C ARG A 21 -28.74 14.95 13.65
N ALA A 22 -28.99 13.75 13.14
CA ALA A 22 -28.80 12.52 13.91
C ALA A 22 -27.31 12.27 14.19
N GLU A 23 -26.44 12.48 13.20
CA GLU A 23 -24.99 12.41 13.35
C GLU A 23 -24.46 13.43 14.35
N GLU A 24 -24.96 14.68 14.32
CA GLU A 24 -24.62 15.71 15.31
C GLU A 24 -25.01 15.30 16.74
N ALA A 25 -26.23 14.79 16.92
CA ALA A 25 -26.70 14.30 18.21
C ALA A 25 -25.89 13.09 18.72
N ALA A 26 -25.49 12.19 17.82
CA ALA A 26 -24.64 11.05 18.12
C ALA A 26 -23.22 11.48 18.53
N ARG A 27 -22.61 12.43 17.82
CA ARG A 27 -21.32 13.04 18.21
C ARG A 27 -21.41 13.73 19.57
N ALA A 28 -22.52 14.41 19.89
CA ALA A 28 -22.73 15.07 21.17
C ALA A 28 -22.76 14.11 22.37
N VAL A 29 -23.10 12.84 22.15
CA VAL A 29 -23.07 11.77 23.17
C VAL A 29 -21.82 10.86 23.05
N GLY A 30 -20.85 11.24 22.22
CA GLY A 30 -19.57 10.55 22.09
C GLY A 30 -19.60 9.29 21.22
N LEU A 31 -20.60 9.12 20.36
CA LEU A 31 -20.60 8.03 19.37
C LEU A 31 -19.74 8.41 18.17
N ASP A 32 -18.89 7.49 17.73
CA ASP A 32 -18.16 7.60 16.46
C ASP A 32 -19.10 7.25 15.30
N VAL A 33 -19.49 8.27 14.55
CA VAL A 33 -20.39 8.14 13.39
C VAL A 33 -19.64 8.04 12.06
N ASP A 34 -18.31 8.15 12.10
CA ASP A 34 -17.48 8.17 10.90
C ASP A 34 -16.90 6.76 10.60
N GLN A 35 -16.95 5.84 11.57
CA GLN A 35 -16.61 4.42 11.39
C GLN A 35 -17.80 3.64 10.80
N SER A 36 -17.62 3.06 9.61
CA SER A 36 -18.53 2.04 9.08
C SER A 36 -17.91 0.65 9.21
N ASP A 37 -18.61 -0.28 9.86
CA ASP A 37 -18.25 -1.71 9.85
C ASP A 37 -18.59 -2.40 8.51
N GLU A 38 -19.27 -1.68 7.61
CA GLU A 38 -19.57 -2.17 6.27
C GLU A 38 -18.29 -2.30 5.44
N PRO A 39 -18.04 -3.45 4.79
CA PRO A 39 -16.82 -3.66 4.03
C PRO A 39 -16.78 -2.76 2.77
N VAL A 40 -15.62 -2.15 2.54
CA VAL A 40 -15.34 -1.48 1.26
C VAL A 40 -15.37 -2.51 0.14
N ARG A 41 -16.34 -2.38 -0.77
CA ARG A 41 -16.51 -3.31 -1.90
C ARG A 41 -15.49 -3.10 -3.02
N GLU A 42 -15.14 -1.86 -3.30
CA GLU A 42 -14.18 -1.49 -4.35
C GLU A 42 -13.44 -0.21 -3.97
N LEU A 43 -12.12 -0.18 -4.18
CA LEU A 43 -11.28 1.00 -4.01
C LEU A 43 -10.54 1.31 -5.33
N ARG A 44 -10.93 2.41 -5.99
CA ARG A 44 -10.24 2.92 -7.19
C ARG A 44 -9.25 4.00 -6.80
N ALA A 45 -7.98 3.65 -6.72
CA ALA A 45 -6.91 4.57 -6.37
C ALA A 45 -5.71 4.39 -7.30
N GLN A 46 -4.96 5.47 -7.53
CA GLN A 46 -3.66 5.37 -8.21
C GLN A 46 -2.55 4.91 -7.23
N ARG A 47 -2.71 5.30 -5.95
CA ARG A 47 -1.73 5.10 -4.89
C ARG A 47 -2.44 5.09 -3.53
N ILE A 48 -2.02 4.19 -2.64
CA ILE A 48 -2.49 4.07 -1.26
C ILE A 48 -1.26 4.02 -0.37
N ARG A 49 -1.19 4.87 0.65
CA ARG A 49 -0.09 4.92 1.61
C ARG A 49 -0.60 4.51 2.98
N ILE A 50 0.10 3.60 3.63
CA ILE A 50 -0.04 3.34 5.06
C ILE A 50 1.05 4.13 5.76
N VAL A 51 0.62 4.99 6.69
CA VAL A 51 1.49 5.91 7.42
C VAL A 51 1.36 5.68 8.93
N GLU A 52 2.44 5.96 9.63
CA GLU A 52 2.44 6.12 11.09
C GLU A 52 1.68 7.39 11.51
N PRO A 53 1.35 7.55 12.81
CA PRO A 53 0.70 8.76 13.31
C PRO A 53 1.47 10.06 13.05
N ASP A 54 2.79 9.99 12.94
CA ASP A 54 3.66 11.14 12.63
C ASP A 54 3.76 11.43 11.12
N GLY A 55 3.10 10.63 10.28
CA GLY A 55 3.11 10.75 8.82
C GLY A 55 4.18 9.92 8.12
N THR A 56 5.06 9.23 8.86
CA THR A 56 6.11 8.38 8.29
C THR A 56 5.50 7.25 7.47
N THR A 57 6.04 7.01 6.27
CA THR A 57 5.52 5.94 5.40
C THR A 57 5.95 4.56 5.86
N ARG A 58 5.02 3.60 5.90
CA ARG A 58 5.31 2.18 6.14
C ARG A 58 5.09 1.27 4.94
N MET A 59 4.06 1.56 4.17
CA MET A 59 3.74 0.78 2.99
C MET A 59 3.12 1.66 1.92
N LEU A 60 3.48 1.40 0.67
CA LEU A 60 2.92 2.06 -0.49
C LEU A 60 2.41 1.05 -1.48
N ILE A 61 1.13 1.09 -1.81
CA ILE A 61 0.55 0.32 -2.92
C ILE A 61 0.30 1.29 -4.06
N GLY A 62 0.69 0.94 -5.30
CA GLY A 62 0.26 1.75 -6.42
C GLY A 62 0.53 1.19 -7.80
N ASN A 63 0.12 1.99 -8.78
CA ASN A 63 0.20 1.67 -10.19
C ASN A 63 1.62 1.81 -10.76
N SER A 64 1.75 1.78 -12.08
CA SER A 64 3.02 1.91 -12.80
C SER A 64 3.88 3.15 -12.45
N THR A 65 3.27 4.19 -11.86
CA THR A 65 3.97 5.42 -11.49
C THR A 65 4.74 5.30 -10.17
N ILE A 66 4.48 4.27 -9.35
CA ILE A 66 5.23 4.10 -8.09
C ILE A 66 6.72 3.88 -8.34
N ALA A 67 7.07 3.32 -9.49
CA ALA A 67 8.46 3.07 -9.85
C ALA A 67 9.28 4.36 -10.05
N SER A 68 8.61 5.50 -10.28
CA SER A 68 9.28 6.80 -10.46
C SER A 68 9.69 7.46 -9.13
N ILE A 69 9.26 6.91 -8.00
CA ILE A 69 9.54 7.45 -6.67
C ILE A 69 10.26 6.43 -5.80
N ALA A 70 10.98 6.95 -4.81
CA ALA A 70 11.48 6.17 -3.67
C ALA A 70 11.20 6.93 -2.38
N PRO A 71 10.37 6.38 -1.48
CA PRO A 71 10.28 6.86 -0.11
C PRO A 71 11.67 6.86 0.52
N THR A 72 12.12 8.01 1.01
CA THR A 72 13.39 8.19 1.70
C THR A 72 13.18 9.15 2.85
N ARG A 73 13.37 8.66 4.09
CA ARG A 73 13.18 9.44 5.31
C ARG A 73 11.80 10.13 5.41
N GLY A 74 10.75 9.45 4.95
CA GLY A 74 9.38 9.97 4.96
C GLY A 74 9.00 10.85 3.76
N GLU A 75 9.93 11.18 2.87
CA GLU A 75 9.70 12.00 1.69
C GLU A 75 9.79 11.18 0.39
N ASP A 76 9.01 11.56 -0.63
CA ASP A 76 9.11 10.93 -1.96
C ASP A 76 10.26 11.60 -2.74
N GLN A 77 11.33 10.85 -2.99
CA GLN A 77 12.41 11.29 -3.89
C GLN A 77 12.20 10.70 -5.28
N GLU A 78 12.65 11.40 -6.33
CA GLU A 78 12.70 10.83 -7.67
C GLU A 78 13.66 9.64 -7.68
N HIS A 79 13.23 8.51 -8.24
CA HIS A 79 14.08 7.33 -8.42
C HIS A 79 14.29 7.06 -9.92
N PRO A 80 15.09 7.88 -10.62
CA PRO A 80 15.32 7.71 -12.05
C PRO A 80 15.99 6.35 -12.32
N GLY A 81 15.63 5.73 -13.45
CA GLY A 81 16.23 4.47 -13.90
C GLY A 81 15.52 3.18 -13.44
N ARG A 82 14.48 3.27 -12.60
CA ARG A 82 13.56 2.14 -12.39
C ARG A 82 12.66 1.96 -13.62
N GLY A 83 12.41 0.70 -13.99
CA GLY A 83 11.48 0.35 -15.07
C GLY A 83 10.03 0.71 -14.73
N THR A 84 9.09 0.44 -15.63
CA THR A 84 7.66 0.70 -15.37
C THR A 84 7.00 -0.51 -14.71
N PHE A 85 6.58 -0.38 -13.45
CA PHE A 85 5.94 -1.46 -12.71
C PHE A 85 4.97 -0.95 -11.64
N GLY A 86 3.95 -1.75 -11.33
CA GLY A 86 3.10 -1.57 -10.15
C GLY A 86 3.49 -2.54 -9.05
N GLY A 87 2.95 -2.33 -7.85
CA GLY A 87 3.27 -3.20 -6.73
C GLY A 87 3.07 -2.57 -5.36
N ILE A 88 3.80 -3.13 -4.40
CA ILE A 88 3.83 -2.75 -3.00
C ILE A 88 5.29 -2.43 -2.63
N LEU A 89 5.55 -1.25 -2.07
CA LEU A 89 6.85 -0.90 -1.48
C LEU A 89 6.72 -0.95 0.05
N PHE A 90 7.72 -1.54 0.70
CA PHE A 90 7.83 -1.58 2.15
C PHE A 90 8.89 -0.57 2.61
N CYS A 91 8.60 0.17 3.67
CA CYS A 91 9.51 1.17 4.23
C CYS A 91 9.93 0.79 5.65
N ASN A 92 11.18 1.08 6.00
CA ASN A 92 11.73 0.88 7.34
C ASN A 92 11.23 1.92 8.35
N ASP A 93 11.79 1.92 9.56
CA ASP A 93 11.41 2.82 10.67
C ASP A 93 11.66 4.30 10.40
N GLU A 94 12.58 4.63 9.48
CA GLU A 94 12.80 6.01 9.05
C GLU A 94 11.85 6.42 7.92
N GLY A 95 11.05 5.50 7.37
CA GLY A 95 10.24 5.76 6.18
C GLY A 95 11.03 5.73 4.88
N THR A 96 12.15 5.00 4.84
CA THR A 96 12.94 4.74 3.63
C THR A 96 12.55 3.38 3.05
N GLU A 97 12.43 3.27 1.73
CA GLU A 97 12.15 2.02 1.03
C GLU A 97 13.19 0.95 1.39
N ALA A 98 12.72 -0.18 1.93
CA ALA A 98 13.53 -1.33 2.37
C ALA A 98 13.16 -2.62 1.61
N GLY A 99 12.53 -2.47 0.44
CA GLY A 99 12.10 -3.56 -0.42
C GLY A 99 10.67 -3.40 -0.93
N GLY A 100 10.17 -4.45 -1.57
CA GLY A 100 8.87 -4.41 -2.21
C GLY A 100 8.52 -5.66 -2.97
N LEU A 101 7.21 -5.81 -3.23
CA LEU A 101 6.65 -6.76 -4.17
C LEU A 101 6.30 -6.04 -5.47
N ILE A 102 7.00 -6.39 -6.54
CA ILE A 102 6.84 -5.80 -7.86
C ILE A 102 6.13 -6.80 -8.77
N TYR A 103 5.17 -6.30 -9.54
CA TYR A 103 4.54 -7.07 -10.62
C TYR A 103 4.55 -6.27 -11.91
N ALA A 104 5.14 -6.85 -12.95
CA ALA A 104 5.28 -6.21 -14.25
C ALA A 104 5.05 -7.20 -15.39
N GLY A 105 4.54 -6.68 -16.51
CA GLY A 105 4.46 -7.39 -17.77
C GLY A 105 5.25 -6.63 -18.82
N HIS A 106 6.12 -7.33 -19.55
CA HIS A 106 6.90 -6.75 -20.63
C HIS A 106 6.67 -7.51 -21.94
N ARG A 107 7.04 -6.90 -23.06
CA ARG A 107 7.14 -7.60 -24.35
C ARG A 107 8.59 -7.58 -24.79
N ASN A 108 9.16 -8.76 -25.04
CA ASN A 108 10.50 -8.89 -25.59
C ASN A 108 10.40 -9.59 -26.95
N ASN A 109 10.81 -8.90 -28.03
CA ASN A 109 10.68 -9.36 -29.42
C ASN A 109 9.28 -9.91 -29.76
N GLY A 110 8.23 -9.20 -29.35
CA GLY A 110 6.83 -9.57 -29.60
C GLY A 110 6.29 -10.69 -28.70
N LYS A 111 7.12 -11.32 -27.88
CA LYS A 111 6.69 -12.33 -26.91
C LYS A 111 6.36 -11.69 -25.56
N PRO A 112 5.19 -11.98 -24.97
CA PRO A 112 4.88 -11.50 -23.62
C PRO A 112 5.80 -12.17 -22.59
N SER A 113 6.24 -11.40 -21.61
CA SER A 113 6.91 -11.87 -20.40
C SER A 113 6.27 -11.23 -19.18
N GLN A 114 6.33 -11.93 -18.05
CA GLN A 114 5.80 -11.46 -16.79
C GLN A 114 6.88 -11.60 -15.72
N LEU A 115 6.96 -10.61 -14.83
CA LEU A 115 7.87 -10.58 -13.70
C LEU A 115 7.07 -10.40 -12.42
N GLY A 116 7.26 -11.32 -11.48
CA GLY A 116 6.95 -11.13 -10.06
C GLY A 116 8.27 -11.14 -9.31
N LEU A 117 8.60 -10.06 -8.62
CA LEU A 117 9.85 -9.92 -7.88
C LEU A 117 9.58 -9.44 -6.46
N TRP A 118 10.13 -10.14 -5.48
CA TRP A 118 10.22 -9.67 -4.11
C TRP A 118 11.66 -9.21 -3.83
N THR A 119 11.78 -7.97 -3.37
CA THR A 119 13.02 -7.37 -2.89
C THR A 119 12.92 -7.09 -1.40
N ALA A 120 14.01 -7.29 -0.67
CA ALA A 120 14.11 -7.00 0.75
C ALA A 120 15.53 -6.56 1.09
N GLU A 121 15.65 -5.65 2.04
CA GLU A 121 16.91 -5.38 2.73
C GLU A 121 17.19 -6.53 3.72
N GLY A 122 18.05 -7.48 3.32
CA GLY A 122 18.48 -8.59 4.17
C GLY A 122 18.03 -9.98 3.68
N ALA A 123 18.03 -10.94 4.62
CA ALA A 123 17.69 -12.33 4.34
C ALA A 123 16.17 -12.50 4.16
N VAL A 124 15.77 -13.32 3.19
CA VAL A 124 14.36 -13.66 2.93
C VAL A 124 14.19 -15.15 3.16
N LYS A 125 13.18 -15.52 3.93
CA LYS A 125 12.76 -16.91 4.14
C LYS A 125 11.29 -17.08 3.81
N ILE A 126 10.98 -18.08 2.98
CA ILE A 126 9.62 -18.50 2.67
C ILE A 126 9.42 -19.88 3.29
N THR A 127 8.45 -19.97 4.20
CA THR A 127 8.08 -21.20 4.89
C THR A 127 6.62 -21.54 4.56
N ALA A 128 6.32 -22.80 4.36
CA ALA A 128 4.96 -23.32 4.31
C ALA A 128 4.70 -24.21 5.52
N THR A 129 3.63 -23.95 6.25
CA THR A 129 3.20 -24.78 7.38
C THR A 129 2.17 -25.80 6.89
N ALA A 130 2.47 -27.08 7.05
CA ALA A 130 1.56 -28.17 6.72
C ALA A 130 0.38 -28.23 7.69
N ALA A 131 -0.68 -28.98 7.31
CA ALA A 131 -1.89 -29.13 8.13
C ALA A 131 -1.64 -29.77 9.51
N ASP A 132 -0.54 -30.50 9.66
CA ASP A 132 -0.09 -31.09 10.92
C ASP A 132 0.76 -30.12 11.77
N GLY A 133 0.97 -28.88 11.31
CA GLY A 133 1.77 -27.87 11.97
C GLY A 133 3.26 -27.91 11.63
N THR A 134 3.70 -28.79 10.72
CA THR A 134 5.11 -28.89 10.32
C THR A 134 5.51 -27.74 9.40
N ASP A 135 6.58 -27.02 9.73
CA ASP A 135 7.14 -25.97 8.89
C ASP A 135 8.13 -26.53 7.85
N HIS A 136 7.89 -26.23 6.58
CA HIS A 136 8.78 -26.52 5.47
C HIS A 136 9.39 -25.23 4.91
N THR A 137 10.72 -25.13 4.90
CA THR A 137 11.39 -24.00 4.21
C THR A 137 11.36 -24.26 2.70
N LEU A 138 10.65 -23.41 1.97
CA LEU A 138 10.56 -23.48 0.51
C LEU A 138 11.67 -22.67 -0.16
N PHE A 139 12.07 -21.56 0.47
CA PHE A 139 13.17 -20.72 0.03
C PHE A 139 13.84 -20.09 1.25
N SER A 140 15.16 -19.98 1.21
CA SER A 140 15.93 -19.16 2.15
C SER A 140 17.09 -18.53 1.41
N SER A 141 17.26 -17.22 1.58
CA SER A 141 18.50 -16.53 1.25
C SER A 141 19.25 -16.18 2.54
N GLU A 142 20.57 -16.13 2.43
CA GLU A 142 21.42 -15.50 3.44
C GLU A 142 21.94 -14.20 2.85
N ALA A 143 21.83 -13.10 3.58
CA ALA A 143 22.46 -11.85 3.21
C ALA A 143 23.87 -11.84 3.80
N THR A 144 24.87 -12.22 2.99
CA THR A 144 26.27 -11.99 3.36
C THR A 144 26.63 -10.55 3.03
N HIS A 145 27.03 -9.77 4.03
CA HIS A 145 27.58 -8.44 3.82
C HIS A 145 28.96 -8.58 3.16
N ASN A 146 29.03 -8.51 1.83
CA ASN A 146 30.30 -8.49 1.11
C ASN A 146 30.90 -7.07 1.13
N GLY A 147 31.68 -6.76 2.17
CA GLY A 147 32.52 -5.55 2.18
C GLY A 147 33.06 -5.16 3.56
N ALA A 148 34.26 -5.62 3.89
CA ALA A 148 35.01 -5.22 5.09
C ALA A 148 35.52 -3.77 5.01
N PRO A 149 35.75 -3.06 6.14
CA PRO A 149 36.74 -1.99 6.14
C PRO A 149 38.14 -2.61 6.14
N THR A 150 38.87 -2.50 5.03
CA THR A 150 40.32 -2.37 5.10
C THR A 150 40.61 -1.11 5.89
N ALA A 151 41.07 -1.25 7.13
CA ALA A 151 41.59 -0.12 7.88
C ALA A 151 42.83 0.44 7.17
N PRO A 152 42.94 1.77 6.95
CA PRO A 152 44.19 2.37 6.56
C PRO A 152 45.12 2.53 7.78
N ALA A 153 46.38 2.18 7.56
CA ALA A 153 47.63 2.61 8.21
C ALA A 153 47.92 2.26 9.69
N MET A 154 49.04 1.57 9.92
CA MET A 154 50.32 2.24 10.21
C MET A 154 51.44 1.67 9.34
#